data_AF-A0A3C1Y9D1-F1
#
_entry.id   AF-A0A3C1Y9D1-F1
#
_cell.length_a   1.000
_cell.length_b   1.000
_cell.length_c   1.000
_cell.angle_alpha   90.00
_cell.angle_beta   90.00
_cell.angle_gamma   90.00
#
_symmetry.space_group_name_H-M   'P 1'
#
loop_
_entity.id
_entity.type
_entity.pdbx_description
1 polymer ?
#
loop_
_entity_poly.entity_id
_entity_poly.type
_entity_poly.pdbx_seq_one_letter_code
_entity_poly.pdbx_strand_id
1 'polypeptide(L)'
;MQQTITQKNSENTIITDIRLLISNARLHVAVSANSTITLLYWHIGERINREILNGKRAEYGKRIVEELSLKLQHEYGGREFSVRNLRRMMQFAALMPDIQIVSTLSTQFQVSM
;
A
#
# COMPACT_ATOMS: atom_id res chain seq x y z
N MET A 1 -50.07 -14.96 -21.08
CA MET A 1 -48.71 -15.50 -20.85
C MET A 1 -47.64 -14.40 -20.95
N GLN A 2 -47.80 -13.25 -20.27
CA GLN A 2 -46.84 -12.12 -20.35
C GLN A 2 -46.14 -11.76 -19.02
N GLN A 3 -46.38 -12.53 -17.95
CA GLN A 3 -45.80 -12.24 -16.63
C GLN A 3 -44.38 -12.80 -16.44
N THR A 4 -43.93 -13.77 -17.25
CA THR A 4 -42.65 -14.48 -17.03
C THR A 4 -41.43 -13.76 -17.62
N ILE A 5 -41.61 -12.89 -18.61
CA ILE A 5 -40.49 -12.18 -19.29
C ILE A 5 -40.05 -10.94 -18.49
N THR A 6 -41.00 -10.22 -17.88
CA THR A 6 -40.73 -9.01 -17.10
C THR A 6 -40.02 -9.31 -15.78
N GLN A 7 -40.42 -10.38 -15.07
CA GLN A 7 -39.77 -10.76 -13.81
C GLN A 7 -38.31 -11.19 -13.98
N LYS A 8 -38.00 -11.96 -15.03
CA LYS A 8 -36.63 -12.43 -15.30
C LYS A 8 -35.68 -11.28 -15.64
N ASN A 9 -36.18 -10.22 -16.27
CA ASN A 9 -35.39 -9.01 -16.53
C ASN A 9 -35.17 -8.19 -15.25
N SER A 10 -36.19 -8.00 -14.40
CA SER A 10 -36.04 -7.28 -13.13
C SER A 10 -35.15 -8.01 -12.11
N GLU A 11 -35.16 -9.33 -12.10
CA GLU A 11 -34.24 -10.13 -11.28
C GLU A 11 -32.80 -10.04 -11.82
N ASN A 12 -32.63 -9.94 -13.14
CA ASN A 12 -31.32 -9.75 -13.75
C ASN A 12 -30.77 -8.33 -13.53
N THR A 13 -31.63 -7.33 -13.40
CA THR A 13 -31.20 -5.95 -13.05
C THR A 13 -30.79 -5.87 -11.58
N ILE A 14 -31.59 -6.39 -10.63
CA ILE A 14 -31.23 -6.31 -9.20
C ILE A 14 -29.94 -7.07 -8.88
N ILE A 15 -29.70 -8.24 -9.50
CA ILE A 15 -28.45 -8.98 -9.28
C ILE A 15 -27.25 -8.24 -9.90
N THR A 16 -27.43 -7.55 -11.02
CA THR A 16 -26.38 -6.74 -11.65
C THR A 16 -26.06 -5.52 -10.79
N ASP A 17 -27.07 -4.84 -10.26
CA ASP A 17 -26.90 -3.70 -9.36
C ASP A 17 -26.16 -4.10 -8.08
N ILE A 18 -26.57 -5.22 -7.45
CA ILE A 18 -25.90 -5.74 -6.25
C ILE A 18 -24.44 -6.11 -6.55
N ARG A 19 -24.17 -6.76 -7.70
CA ARG A 19 -22.79 -7.07 -8.12
C ARG A 19 -21.96 -5.80 -8.30
N LEU A 20 -22.52 -4.76 -8.88
CA LEU A 20 -21.83 -3.48 -9.06
C LEU A 20 -21.51 -2.84 -7.71
N LEU A 21 -22.46 -2.84 -6.77
CA LEU A 21 -22.23 -2.33 -5.40
C LEU A 21 -21.10 -3.09 -4.69
N ILE A 22 -21.10 -4.43 -4.77
CA ILE A 22 -20.05 -5.27 -4.17
C ILE A 22 -18.69 -4.99 -4.81
N SER A 23 -18.62 -4.95 -6.15
CA SER A 23 -17.39 -4.71 -6.88
C SER A 23 -16.81 -3.33 -6.55
N ASN A 24 -17.65 -2.29 -6.54
CA ASN A 24 -17.23 -0.93 -6.20
C ASN A 24 -16.72 -0.83 -4.76
N ALA A 25 -17.42 -1.46 -3.80
CA ALA A 25 -16.98 -1.46 -2.41
C ALA A 25 -15.63 -2.17 -2.23
N ARG A 26 -15.44 -3.32 -2.88
CA ARG A 26 -14.17 -4.07 -2.83
C ARG A 26 -13.03 -3.29 -3.48
N LEU A 27 -13.29 -2.69 -4.65
CA LEU A 27 -12.31 -1.84 -5.33
C LEU A 27 -11.90 -0.66 -4.45
N HIS A 28 -12.86 0.03 -3.84
CA HIS A 28 -12.59 1.15 -2.95
C HIS A 28 -11.71 0.75 -1.75
N VAL A 29 -12.01 -0.38 -1.10
CA VAL A 29 -11.19 -0.91 -0.01
C VAL A 29 -9.78 -1.25 -0.49
N ALA A 30 -9.64 -1.90 -1.64
CA ALA A 30 -8.34 -2.26 -2.19
C ALA A 30 -7.49 -1.01 -2.50
N VAL A 31 -8.08 0.00 -3.14
CA VAL A 31 -7.42 1.29 -3.43
C VAL A 31 -7.00 2.01 -2.14
N SER A 32 -7.89 2.08 -1.15
CA SER A 32 -7.58 2.76 0.11
C SER A 32 -6.45 2.06 0.87
N ALA A 33 -6.50 0.73 0.97
CA ALA A 33 -5.50 -0.07 1.65
C ALA A 33 -4.13 0.02 0.96
N ASN A 34 -4.08 -0.19 -0.36
CA ASN A 34 -2.82 -0.18 -1.10
C ASN A 34 -2.19 1.23 -1.09
N SER A 35 -3.00 2.31 -1.16
CA SER A 35 -2.51 3.69 -1.04
C SER A 35 -1.85 3.93 0.32
N THR A 36 -2.53 3.50 1.38
CA THR A 36 -2.07 3.63 2.76
C THR A 36 -0.74 2.89 2.99
N ILE A 37 -0.64 1.65 2.51
CA ILE A 37 0.56 0.83 2.65
C ILE A 37 1.73 1.42 1.85
N THR A 38 1.47 1.91 0.63
CA THR A 38 2.49 2.55 -0.21
C THR A 38 3.08 3.77 0.49
N LEU A 39 2.22 4.63 1.04
CA LEU A 39 2.66 5.83 1.76
C LEU A 39 3.41 5.47 3.05
N LEU A 40 2.97 4.44 3.79
CA LEU A 40 3.67 3.93 4.97
C LEU A 40 5.11 3.51 4.63
N TYR A 41 5.28 2.73 3.57
CA TYR A 41 6.60 2.25 3.15
C TYR A 41 7.53 3.40 2.74
N TRP A 42 6.98 4.43 2.09
CA TRP A 42 7.73 5.65 1.80
C TRP A 42 8.21 6.32 3.09
N HIS A 43 7.29 6.55 4.05
CA HIS A 43 7.61 7.21 5.33
C HIS A 43 8.65 6.44 6.14
N ILE A 44 8.58 5.11 6.16
CA ILE A 44 9.57 4.28 6.84
C ILE A 44 10.96 4.50 6.22
N GLY A 45 11.05 4.43 4.89
CA GLY A 45 12.31 4.65 4.18
C GLY A 45 12.90 6.03 4.44
N GLU A 46 12.05 7.04 4.39
CA GLU A 46 12.38 8.45 4.63
C GLU A 46 12.94 8.64 6.05
N ARG A 47 12.23 8.13 7.07
CA ARG A 47 12.65 8.21 8.47
C ARG A 47 13.98 7.53 8.74
N ILE A 48 14.22 6.36 8.12
CA ILE A 48 15.50 5.64 8.23
C ILE A 48 16.62 6.44 7.55
N ASN A 49 16.38 6.98 6.35
CA ASN A 49 17.36 7.79 5.64
C ASN A 49 17.77 9.03 6.47
N ARG A 50 16.83 9.74 7.10
CA ARG A 50 17.15 10.86 8.01
C ARG A 50 18.05 10.44 9.17
N GLU A 51 17.78 9.29 9.78
CA GLU A 51 18.59 8.77 10.89
C GLU A 51 20.04 8.50 10.45
N ILE A 52 20.19 7.82 9.30
CA ILE A 52 21.50 7.43 8.79
C ILE A 52 22.29 8.64 8.31
N LEU A 53 21.66 9.64 7.68
CA LEU A 53 22.33 10.87 7.28
C LEU A 53 22.89 11.65 8.47
N ASN A 54 22.21 11.60 9.63
CA ASN A 54 22.68 12.21 10.86
C ASN A 54 23.85 11.42 11.50
N GLY A 55 23.88 10.09 11.29
CA GLY A 55 24.97 9.22 11.71
C GLY A 55 26.08 9.14 10.66
N LYS A 56 27.14 9.95 10.79
CA LYS A 56 28.25 10.17 9.84
C LYS A 56 29.06 8.95 9.31
N ARG A 57 28.60 7.70 9.40
CA ARG A 57 29.34 6.48 8.99
C ARG A 57 28.44 5.42 8.35
N ALA A 58 28.88 4.85 7.22
CA ALA A 58 28.17 3.76 6.53
C ALA A 58 27.94 2.51 7.40
N GLU A 59 28.91 2.16 8.25
CA GLU A 59 28.81 1.03 9.20
C GLU A 59 27.69 1.23 10.25
N TYR A 60 27.43 2.47 10.66
CA TYR A 60 26.36 2.78 11.60
C TYR A 60 24.99 2.56 10.96
N GLY A 61 24.82 2.98 9.70
CA GLY A 61 23.59 2.74 8.95
C GLY A 61 23.28 1.26 8.74
N LYS A 62 24.30 0.43 8.49
CA LYS A 62 24.12 -1.02 8.36
C LYS A 62 23.56 -1.62 9.65
N ARG A 63 24.12 -1.26 10.81
CA ARG A 63 23.69 -1.77 12.11
C ARG A 63 22.26 -1.36 12.45
N ILE A 64 21.88 -0.10 12.20
CA ILE A 64 20.51 0.38 12.43
C ILE A 64 19.50 -0.45 11.66
N VAL A 65 19.74 -0.70 10.37
CA VAL A 65 18.78 -1.44 9.53
C VAL A 65 18.63 -2.89 10.01
N GLU A 66 19.71 -3.52 10.46
CA GLU A 66 19.68 -4.87 11.03
C GLU A 66 18.88 -4.90 12.35
N GLU A 67 19.13 -3.96 13.26
CA GLU A 67 18.40 -3.85 14.54
C GLU A 67 16.91 -3.54 14.34
N LEU A 68 16.57 -2.62 13.44
CA LEU A 68 15.18 -2.29 13.11
C LEU A 68 14.48 -3.51 12.52
N SER A 69 15.15 -4.24 11.62
CA SER A 69 14.56 -5.43 11.02
C SER A 69 14.23 -6.50 12.06
N LEU A 70 15.11 -6.73 13.04
CA LEU A 70 14.84 -7.70 14.11
C LEU A 70 13.66 -7.27 14.98
N LYS A 71 13.64 -6.00 15.42
CA LYS A 71 12.57 -5.47 16.28
C LYS A 71 11.22 -5.47 15.58
N LEU A 72 11.15 -4.93 14.37
CA LEU A 72 9.89 -4.82 13.63
C LEU A 72 9.32 -6.19 13.24
N GLN A 73 10.17 -7.16 12.87
CA GLN A 73 9.71 -8.53 12.61
C GLN A 73 9.20 -9.21 13.88
N HIS A 74 9.76 -8.90 15.05
CA HIS A 74 9.28 -9.42 16.33
C HIS A 74 7.93 -8.79 16.75
N GLU A 75 7.78 -7.48 16.55
CA GLU A 75 6.59 -6.72 16.98
C GLU A 75 5.40 -6.88 16.03
N TYR A 76 5.64 -6.83 14.72
CA TYR A 76 4.59 -6.82 13.70
C TYR A 76 4.51 -8.12 12.88
N GLY A 77 5.49 -9.01 13.05
CA GLY A 77 5.52 -10.30 12.39
C GLY A 77 6.02 -10.26 10.94
N GLY A 78 6.41 -11.43 10.44
CA GLY A 78 6.56 -11.69 9.02
C GLY A 78 7.82 -11.16 8.34
N ARG A 79 7.94 -11.47 7.05
CA ARG A 79 9.11 -11.10 6.21
C ARG A 79 9.05 -9.66 5.68
N GLU A 80 7.95 -8.95 5.94
CA GLU A 80 7.70 -7.62 5.38
C GLU A 80 8.73 -6.59 5.87
N PHE A 81 9.17 -6.70 7.14
CA PHE A 81 10.21 -5.85 7.74
C PHE A 81 11.61 -6.48 7.72
N SER A 82 11.87 -7.39 6.79
CA SER A 82 13.23 -7.90 6.56
C SER A 82 14.19 -6.79 6.15
N VAL A 83 15.49 -6.94 6.44
CA VAL A 83 16.56 -6.00 6.04
C VAL A 83 16.46 -5.64 4.56
N ARG A 84 16.16 -6.64 3.70
CA ARG A 84 15.98 -6.42 2.26
C ARG A 84 14.84 -5.45 1.96
N ASN A 85 13.71 -5.60 2.63
CA ASN A 85 12.55 -4.74 2.41
C ASN A 85 12.74 -3.36 3.01
N LEU A 86 13.36 -3.22 4.19
CA LEU A 86 13.72 -1.91 4.73
C LEU A 86 14.65 -1.14 3.79
N ARG A 87 15.63 -1.81 3.18
CA ARG A 87 16.49 -1.19 2.15
C ARG A 87 15.71 -0.75 0.91
N ARG A 88 14.69 -1.51 0.50
CA ARG A 88 13.79 -1.11 -0.60
C ARG A 88 12.95 0.12 -0.24
N MET A 89 12.43 0.17 0.98
CA MET A 89 11.71 1.33 1.50
C MET A 89 12.61 2.57 1.51
N MET A 90 13.84 2.44 2.00
CA MET A 90 14.86 3.51 1.95
C MET A 90 15.14 3.97 0.51
N GLN A 91 15.32 3.04 -0.42
CA GLN A 91 15.55 3.35 -1.83
C GLN A 91 14.34 4.05 -2.45
N PHE A 92 13.13 3.62 -2.14
CA PHE A 92 11.90 4.25 -2.60
C PHE A 92 11.82 5.72 -2.17
N ALA A 93 12.08 6.00 -0.89
CA ALA A 93 12.11 7.36 -0.37
C ALA A 93 13.21 8.22 -1.02
N ALA A 94 14.38 7.63 -1.30
CA ALA A 94 15.49 8.33 -1.94
C ALA A 94 15.22 8.66 -3.43
N LEU A 95 14.54 7.76 -4.15
CA LEU A 95 14.22 7.95 -5.57
C LEU A 95 13.00 8.85 -5.80
N MET A 96 12.11 8.96 -4.82
CA MET A 96 10.91 9.78 -4.88
C MET A 96 10.83 10.73 -3.68
N PRO A 97 11.67 11.77 -3.60
CA PRO A 97 11.76 12.63 -2.42
C PRO A 97 10.53 13.53 -2.19
N ASP A 98 9.72 13.76 -3.23
CA ASP A 98 8.51 14.56 -3.12
C ASP A 98 7.32 13.72 -2.65
N ILE A 99 6.92 13.93 -1.40
CA ILE A 99 5.79 13.22 -0.79
C ILE A 99 4.44 13.55 -1.46
N GLN A 100 4.27 14.74 -2.02
CA GLN A 100 3.01 15.13 -2.68
C GLN A 100 2.80 14.30 -3.94
N ILE A 101 3.89 14.03 -4.67
CA ILE A 101 3.88 13.11 -5.81
C ILE A 101 3.52 11.71 -5.33
N VAL A 102 4.17 11.19 -4.28
CA VAL A 102 3.89 9.84 -3.77
C VAL A 102 2.45 9.68 -3.29
N SER A 103 1.92 10.66 -2.55
CA SER A 103 0.54 10.66 -2.08
C SER A 103 -0.45 10.66 -3.24
N THR A 104 -0.23 11.55 -4.22
CA THR A 104 -1.09 11.67 -5.40
C THR A 104 -1.06 10.40 -6.26
N LEU A 105 0.12 9.88 -6.55
CA LEU A 105 0.29 8.66 -7.35
C LEU A 105 -0.29 7.44 -6.64
N SER A 106 -0.12 7.33 -5.32
CA SER A 106 -0.65 6.20 -4.56
C SER A 106 -2.16 6.10 -4.69
N THR A 107 -2.87 7.24 -4.63
CA THR A 107 -4.31 7.32 -4.79
C THR A 107 -4.76 7.15 -6.25
N GLN A 108 -3.99 7.63 -7.23
CA GLN A 108 -4.37 7.62 -8.65
C GLN A 108 -4.06 6.29 -9.37
N PHE A 109 -2.91 5.65 -9.09
CA PHE A 109 -2.43 4.49 -9.84
C PHE A 109 -3.17 3.17 -9.56
N GLN A 110 -4.06 3.14 -8.57
CA GLN A 110 -4.83 1.93 -8.24
C GLN A 110 -6.25 1.93 -8.82
N VAL A 111 -6.70 3.07 -9.38
CA VAL A 111 -7.98 3.16 -10.09
C VAL A 111 -7.87 2.60 -11.51
N SER A 112 -6.64 2.33 -11.98
CA SER A 112 -6.34 2.06 -13.41
C SER A 112 -5.78 0.65 -13.71
N MET A 113 -5.75 -0.28 -12.75
CA MET A 113 -5.39 -1.70 -12.95
C MET A 113 -6.52 -2.61 -12.49
#